data_AF-A0A6N3DV39-F1
#
_entry.id   AF-A0A6N3DV39-F1
#
_cell.length_a   1.000
_cell.length_b   1.000
_cell.length_c   1.000
_cell.angle_alpha   90.00
_cell.angle_beta   90.00
_cell.angle_gamma   90.00
#
_symmetry.space_group_name_H-M   'P 1'
#
loop_
_entity.id
_entity.type
_entity.pdbx_description
1 polymer ?
#
loop_
_entity_poly.entity_id
_entity_poly.type
_entity_poly.pdbx_seq_one_letter_code
_entity_poly.pdbx_strand_id
1 'polypeptide(L)'
;MDKTPKERIVFDEGVYYGGEGSEISIEDITSREGITVEEVLDSYTEEELFENAMNMMDIDRSEELAGLKAFLDGSDNPLSSYDNPLGGNRIIAQGSIGRWDGTSHGMTVYRDFDDMMSGPDSVFKDCEIGKVWDENGSLFIHGYHHDGWVDVEVRQLTDAGEDALDVIEDAWYGEPFTVNDKEYDGSLESVNTAMSDLWNNPDLCPSPRYMELAFGCPAEEYEAPVIDPLLETAEFTSFAIMSAEVAPGAASATVHDVAGVPYEVPADVLNGLKDAVRISDRAATTTLFTSLTIAGWAQKGDESAKASPVSLKAAAKEARESSEALADNAGHENIGQDAR
;
A
#
# COMPACT_ATOMS: atom_id res chain seq x y z
N MET A 1 11.62 -1.41 17.31
CA MET A 1 11.84 -0.93 15.94
C MET A 1 10.58 -0.21 15.53
N ASP A 2 10.72 0.97 14.91
CA ASP A 2 9.61 1.55 14.17
C ASP A 2 9.24 0.57 13.07
N LYS A 3 7.97 0.19 12.99
CA LYS A 3 7.49 -0.75 12.00
C LYS A 3 7.42 -0.03 10.66
N THR A 4 8.01 -0.60 9.62
CA THR A 4 7.89 -0.07 8.26
C THR A 4 6.45 -0.27 7.78
N PRO A 5 5.73 0.80 7.40
CA PRO A 5 4.45 0.67 6.71
C PRO A 5 4.60 -0.22 5.49
N LYS A 6 3.59 -1.05 5.23
CA LYS A 6 3.60 -1.87 4.02
C LYS A 6 3.26 -1.00 2.82
N GLU A 7 4.02 -1.12 1.76
CA GLU A 7 3.68 -0.51 0.47
C GLU A 7 2.51 -1.27 -0.16
N ARG A 8 1.40 -0.55 -0.40
CA ARG A 8 0.26 -1.07 -1.15
C ARG A 8 0.34 -0.52 -2.56
N ILE A 9 0.74 -1.38 -3.48
CA ILE A 9 0.98 -1.00 -4.87
C ILE A 9 -0.35 -0.73 -5.57
N VAL A 10 -0.43 0.45 -6.19
CA VAL A 10 -1.47 0.81 -7.16
C VAL A 10 -0.95 0.48 -8.56
N PHE A 11 0.28 0.91 -8.86
CA PHE A 11 0.98 0.59 -10.09
C PHE A 11 2.49 0.48 -9.83
N ASP A 12 3.17 -0.46 -10.47
CA ASP A 12 4.63 -0.58 -10.42
C ASP A 12 5.11 -1.13 -11.77
N GLU A 13 5.87 -0.35 -12.53
CA GLU A 13 6.44 -0.80 -13.81
C GLU A 13 7.46 -1.92 -13.60
N GLY A 14 8.10 -1.98 -12.43
CA GLY A 14 9.19 -2.91 -12.12
C GLY A 14 8.79 -4.37 -12.27
N VAL A 15 7.52 -4.70 -11.99
CA VAL A 15 6.99 -6.08 -12.07
C VAL A 15 6.89 -6.57 -13.52
N TYR A 16 6.89 -5.66 -14.49
CA TYR A 16 6.78 -5.98 -15.92
C TYR A 16 8.12 -6.30 -16.57
N TYR A 17 9.23 -6.11 -15.84
CA TYR A 17 10.57 -6.39 -16.34
C TYR A 17 11.09 -7.74 -15.84
N GLY A 18 11.99 -8.35 -16.62
CA GLY A 18 12.71 -9.55 -16.22
C GLY A 18 11.82 -10.79 -16.06
N GLY A 19 12.12 -11.60 -15.04
CA GLY A 19 11.44 -12.87 -14.79
C GLY A 19 9.98 -12.71 -14.41
N GLU A 20 9.66 -11.72 -13.56
CA GLU A 20 8.29 -11.44 -13.11
C GLU A 20 7.41 -11.00 -14.29
N GLY A 21 7.91 -10.12 -15.15
CA GLY A 21 7.20 -9.72 -16.36
C GLY A 21 6.95 -10.88 -17.33
N SER A 22 7.89 -11.83 -17.40
CA SER A 22 7.71 -13.05 -18.20
C SER A 22 6.60 -13.93 -17.62
N GLU A 23 6.53 -14.08 -16.29
CA GLU A 23 5.47 -14.83 -15.61
C GLU A 23 4.09 -14.19 -15.83
N ILE A 24 3.98 -12.87 -15.68
CA ILE A 24 2.74 -12.10 -15.94
C ILE A 24 2.27 -12.32 -17.39
N SER A 25 3.19 -12.20 -18.34
CA SER A 25 2.89 -12.38 -19.76
C SER A 25 2.42 -13.81 -20.08
N ILE A 26 3.08 -14.82 -19.51
CA ILE A 26 2.68 -16.22 -19.67
C ILE A 26 1.31 -16.47 -19.06
N GLU A 27 1.02 -15.91 -17.89
CA GLU A 27 -0.29 -16.04 -17.24
C GLU A 27 -1.41 -15.40 -18.08
N ASP A 28 -1.19 -14.19 -18.62
CA ASP A 28 -2.13 -13.55 -19.55
C ASP A 28 -2.40 -14.42 -20.77
N ILE A 29 -1.36 -14.85 -21.49
CA ILE A 29 -1.52 -15.63 -22.73
C ILE A 29 -2.24 -16.95 -22.44
N THR A 30 -1.85 -17.65 -21.37
CA THR A 30 -2.49 -18.88 -20.91
C THR A 30 -3.99 -18.66 -20.68
N SER A 31 -4.36 -17.59 -19.97
CA SER A 31 -5.75 -17.25 -19.65
C SER A 31 -6.54 -16.85 -20.89
N ARG A 32 -5.97 -15.97 -21.72
CA ARG A 32 -6.60 -15.37 -22.90
C ARG A 32 -6.79 -16.38 -24.04
N GLU A 33 -5.86 -17.31 -24.20
CA GLU A 33 -5.86 -18.28 -25.31
C GLU A 33 -6.34 -19.68 -24.88
N GLY A 34 -6.40 -19.94 -23.57
CA GLY A 34 -6.84 -21.23 -23.02
C GLY A 34 -5.86 -22.37 -23.31
N ILE A 35 -4.56 -22.06 -23.36
CA ILE A 35 -3.45 -23.00 -23.61
C ILE A 35 -2.62 -23.23 -22.34
N THR A 36 -1.75 -24.24 -22.31
CA THR A 36 -0.87 -24.47 -21.16
C THR A 36 0.39 -23.61 -21.20
N VAL A 37 1.06 -23.46 -20.05
CA VAL A 37 2.37 -22.79 -19.96
C VAL A 37 3.39 -23.42 -20.92
N GLU A 38 3.42 -24.75 -21.04
CA GLU A 38 4.31 -25.41 -22.00
C GLU A 38 4.00 -25.02 -23.44
N GLU A 39 2.72 -24.92 -23.81
CA GLU A 39 2.30 -24.48 -25.14
C GLU A 39 2.68 -23.02 -25.41
N VAL A 40 2.61 -22.14 -24.40
CA VAL A 40 3.11 -20.77 -24.50
C VAL A 40 4.62 -20.76 -24.77
N LEU A 41 5.39 -21.49 -23.97
CA LEU A 41 6.85 -21.53 -24.09
C LEU A 41 7.34 -22.16 -25.41
N ASP A 42 6.55 -23.06 -26.00
CA ASP A 42 6.84 -23.65 -27.31
C ASP A 42 6.43 -22.73 -28.48
N SER A 43 5.47 -21.82 -28.27
CA SER A 43 4.85 -21.03 -29.34
C SER A 43 5.32 -19.57 -29.39
N TYR A 44 5.80 -19.02 -28.28
CA TYR A 44 6.19 -17.62 -28.14
C TYR A 44 7.68 -17.50 -27.84
N THR A 45 8.32 -16.51 -28.47
CA THR A 45 9.70 -16.14 -28.19
C THR A 45 9.80 -15.26 -26.94
N GLU A 46 11.00 -15.19 -26.34
CA GLU A 46 11.26 -14.27 -25.22
C GLU A 46 10.94 -12.81 -25.57
N GLU A 47 11.18 -12.40 -26.82
CA GLU A 47 10.87 -11.05 -27.31
C GLU A 47 9.36 -10.82 -27.37
N GLU A 48 8.57 -11.77 -27.89
CA GLU A 48 7.11 -11.67 -27.92
C GLU A 48 6.49 -11.68 -26.52
N LEU A 49 7.04 -12.47 -25.59
CA LEU A 49 6.62 -12.45 -24.19
C LEU A 49 6.91 -11.11 -23.53
N PHE A 50 8.08 -10.52 -23.81
CA PHE A 50 8.45 -9.21 -23.32
C PHE A 50 7.58 -8.09 -23.91
N GLU A 51 7.33 -8.10 -25.22
CA GLU A 51 6.42 -7.14 -25.86
C GLU A 51 5.00 -7.24 -25.30
N ASN A 52 4.51 -8.46 -25.04
CA ASN A 52 3.21 -8.65 -24.38
C ASN A 52 3.21 -8.07 -22.95
N ALA A 53 4.27 -8.29 -22.16
CA ALA A 53 4.40 -7.69 -20.83
C ALA A 53 4.41 -6.15 -20.89
N MET A 54 5.12 -5.55 -21.85
CA MET A 54 5.14 -4.09 -22.02
C MET A 54 3.77 -3.52 -22.45
N ASN A 55 3.03 -4.24 -23.30
CA ASN A 55 1.67 -3.83 -23.65
C ASN A 55 0.74 -3.90 -22.43
N MET A 56 0.88 -4.93 -21.58
CA MET A 56 0.11 -5.03 -20.34
C MET A 56 0.46 -3.89 -19.38
N MET A 57 1.76 -3.58 -19.21
CA MET A 57 2.22 -2.45 -18.41
C MET A 57 1.55 -1.12 -18.84
N ASP A 58 1.48 -0.86 -20.15
CA ASP A 58 0.85 0.35 -20.68
C ASP A 58 -0.65 0.41 -20.41
N ILE A 59 -1.33 -0.75 -20.48
CA ILE A 59 -2.76 -0.87 -20.17
C ILE A 59 -2.98 -0.62 -18.68
N ASP A 60 -2.30 -1.36 -17.80
CA ASP A 60 -2.43 -1.25 -16.36
C ASP A 60 -2.08 0.16 -15.88
N ARG A 61 -1.00 0.74 -16.38
CA ARG A 61 -0.65 2.13 -16.08
C ARG A 61 -1.79 3.08 -16.44
N SER A 62 -2.39 2.91 -17.61
CA SER A 62 -3.49 3.76 -18.08
C SER A 62 -4.74 3.58 -17.23
N GLU A 63 -5.10 2.34 -16.89
CA GLU A 63 -6.29 2.02 -16.09
C GLU A 63 -6.14 2.49 -14.63
N GLU A 64 -4.99 2.21 -14.01
CA GLU A 64 -4.71 2.58 -12.62
C GLU A 64 -4.62 4.10 -12.44
N LEU A 65 -3.95 4.82 -13.37
CA LEU A 65 -3.93 6.28 -13.34
C LEU A 65 -5.30 6.88 -13.63
N ALA A 66 -6.13 6.25 -14.47
CA ALA A 66 -7.50 6.69 -14.70
C ALA A 66 -8.38 6.49 -13.44
N GLY A 67 -8.19 5.39 -12.71
CA GLY A 67 -8.87 5.16 -11.44
C GLY A 67 -8.45 6.16 -10.36
N LEU A 68 -7.15 6.44 -10.25
CA LEU A 68 -6.64 7.43 -9.32
C LEU A 68 -7.13 8.84 -9.66
N LYS A 69 -7.10 9.21 -10.95
CA LYS A 69 -7.69 10.45 -11.46
C LYS A 69 -9.15 10.56 -11.04
N ALA A 70 -9.95 9.52 -11.28
CA ALA A 70 -11.37 9.56 -10.97
C ALA A 70 -11.63 9.73 -9.46
N PHE A 71 -10.83 9.09 -8.61
CA PHE A 71 -10.88 9.27 -7.16
C PHE A 71 -10.55 10.71 -6.72
N LEU A 72 -9.50 11.32 -7.28
CA LEU A 72 -9.09 12.67 -6.94
C LEU A 72 -10.01 13.73 -7.56
N ASP A 73 -10.52 13.52 -8.77
CA ASP A 73 -11.42 14.47 -9.42
C ASP A 73 -12.88 14.35 -8.95
N GLY A 74 -13.21 13.31 -8.16
CA GLY A 74 -14.59 13.05 -7.71
C GLY A 74 -15.53 12.63 -8.84
N SER A 75 -15.00 11.92 -9.84
CA SER A 75 -15.77 11.43 -10.99
C SER A 75 -16.02 9.93 -10.91
N ASP A 76 -17.00 9.44 -11.65
CA ASP A 76 -17.30 8.00 -11.74
C ASP A 76 -16.05 7.18 -12.12
N ASN A 77 -15.77 6.12 -11.34
CA ASN A 77 -14.60 5.25 -11.50
C ASN A 77 -15.04 3.80 -11.76
N PRO A 78 -14.55 3.13 -12.82
CA PRO A 78 -14.82 1.70 -13.03
C PRO A 78 -14.10 0.77 -12.03
N LEU A 79 -13.00 1.21 -11.42
CA LEU A 79 -12.20 0.41 -10.47
C LEU A 79 -12.74 0.45 -9.04
N SER A 80 -13.48 1.50 -8.68
CA SER A 80 -14.06 1.64 -7.34
C SER A 80 -15.41 2.34 -7.36
N SER A 81 -16.31 1.88 -6.49
CA SER A 81 -17.60 2.53 -6.24
C SER A 81 -17.57 3.59 -5.13
N TYR A 82 -16.39 3.85 -4.55
CA TYR A 82 -16.25 4.84 -3.50
C TYR A 82 -16.33 6.27 -4.08
N ASP A 83 -17.23 7.06 -3.52
CA ASP A 83 -17.39 8.47 -3.84
C ASP A 83 -16.55 9.30 -2.87
N ASN A 84 -15.47 9.90 -3.37
CA ASN A 84 -14.55 10.69 -2.55
C ASN A 84 -15.17 12.06 -2.23
N PRO A 85 -15.50 12.36 -0.96
CA PRO A 85 -16.14 13.63 -0.61
C PRO A 85 -15.24 14.85 -0.81
N LEU A 86 -13.93 14.65 -0.95
CA LEU A 86 -12.97 15.72 -1.27
C LEU A 86 -12.68 15.83 -2.78
N GLY A 87 -13.28 14.94 -3.57
CA GLY A 87 -13.04 14.87 -5.01
C GLY A 87 -13.35 16.20 -5.70
N GLY A 88 -12.43 16.67 -6.53
CA GLY A 88 -12.51 17.94 -7.23
C GLY A 88 -11.87 19.13 -6.50
N ASN A 89 -11.50 18.99 -5.23
CA ASN A 89 -10.63 19.96 -4.56
C ASN A 89 -9.19 19.82 -5.08
N ARG A 90 -8.45 20.93 -5.02
CA ARG A 90 -7.06 21.05 -5.48
C ARG A 90 -6.17 20.03 -4.78
N ILE A 91 -5.21 19.57 -5.57
CA ILE A 91 -4.23 18.57 -5.17
C ILE A 91 -2.96 19.30 -4.78
N ILE A 92 -2.38 18.94 -3.65
CA ILE A 92 -1.06 19.44 -3.23
C ILE A 92 -0.08 18.28 -3.26
N ALA A 93 1.08 18.51 -3.86
CA ALA A 93 2.17 17.54 -3.94
C ALA A 93 3.39 18.10 -3.22
N GLN A 94 4.02 17.29 -2.36
CA GLN A 94 5.28 17.62 -1.71
C GLN A 94 6.28 16.50 -1.94
N GLY A 95 7.51 16.86 -2.28
CA GLY A 95 8.55 15.85 -2.47
C GLY A 95 9.83 16.38 -3.06
N SER A 96 10.48 15.53 -3.86
CA SER A 96 11.83 15.72 -4.34
C SER A 96 11.93 15.48 -5.84
N ILE A 97 12.83 16.23 -6.48
CA ILE A 97 13.21 16.06 -7.87
C ILE A 97 14.72 15.88 -7.91
N GLY A 98 15.17 14.72 -8.40
CA GLY A 98 16.58 14.44 -8.64
C GLY A 98 16.98 14.80 -10.06
N ARG A 99 18.04 15.58 -10.24
CA ARG A 99 18.66 15.88 -11.54
C ARG A 99 20.17 15.67 -11.48
N TRP A 100 20.84 15.78 -12.63
CA TRP A 100 22.31 15.66 -12.72
C TRP A 100 23.08 16.69 -11.87
N ASP A 101 22.47 17.81 -11.48
CA ASP A 101 23.05 18.86 -10.62
C ASP A 101 22.66 18.74 -9.14
N GLY A 102 21.87 17.72 -8.77
CA GLY A 102 21.51 17.40 -7.39
C GLY A 102 20.01 17.19 -7.20
N THR A 103 19.62 16.98 -5.94
CA THR A 103 18.21 16.81 -5.54
C THR A 103 17.67 18.11 -4.97
N SER A 104 16.55 18.58 -5.54
CA SER A 104 15.77 19.70 -5.01
C SER A 104 14.51 19.18 -4.34
N HIS A 105 14.00 19.92 -3.35
CA HIS A 105 12.76 19.59 -2.65
C HIS A 105 11.78 20.74 -2.84
N GLY A 106 10.49 20.43 -2.93
CA GLY A 106 9.47 21.43 -3.23
C GLY A 106 8.07 20.97 -2.85
N MET A 107 7.15 21.93 -2.96
CA MET A 107 5.72 21.72 -2.77
C MET A 107 4.97 22.62 -3.73
N THR A 108 3.96 22.07 -4.39
CA THR A 108 3.16 22.76 -5.41
C THR A 108 1.71 22.30 -5.30
N VAL A 109 0.78 23.21 -5.63
CA VAL A 109 -0.64 22.92 -5.74
C VAL A 109 -1.06 22.87 -7.20
N TYR A 110 -1.97 21.96 -7.52
CA TYR A 110 -2.53 21.70 -8.83
C TYR A 110 -4.05 21.80 -8.81
N ARG A 111 -4.61 22.28 -9.92
CA ARG A 111 -6.06 22.44 -10.06
C ARG A 111 -6.79 21.10 -10.02
N ASP A 112 -6.24 20.11 -10.70
CA ASP A 112 -6.77 18.75 -10.81
C ASP A 112 -5.64 17.77 -11.18
N PHE A 113 -5.96 16.49 -11.30
CA PHE A 113 -4.96 15.47 -11.61
C PHE A 113 -4.32 15.71 -12.99
N ASP A 114 -5.08 16.14 -14.00
CA ASP A 114 -4.55 16.42 -15.33
C ASP A 114 -3.53 17.57 -15.32
N ASP A 115 -3.76 18.60 -14.50
CA ASP A 115 -2.83 19.70 -14.27
C ASP A 115 -1.53 19.23 -13.59
N MET A 116 -1.65 18.35 -12.59
CA MET A 116 -0.48 17.74 -11.92
C MET A 116 0.34 16.85 -12.85
N MET A 117 -0.31 16.10 -13.73
CA MET A 117 0.37 15.14 -14.61
C MET A 117 0.92 15.82 -15.86
N SER A 118 0.15 16.67 -16.53
CA SER A 118 0.46 17.15 -17.88
C SER A 118 0.37 18.68 -18.05
N GLY A 119 -0.03 19.40 -17.01
CA GLY A 119 -0.17 20.86 -17.00
C GLY A 119 1.13 21.61 -17.36
N PRO A 120 1.05 22.93 -17.60
CA PRO A 120 2.21 23.75 -17.92
C PRO A 120 3.30 23.72 -16.84
N ASP A 121 2.88 23.72 -15.58
CA ASP A 121 3.74 23.73 -14.38
C ASP A 121 3.72 22.37 -13.64
N SER A 122 3.36 21.30 -14.36
CA SER A 122 3.29 19.93 -13.86
C SER A 122 4.62 19.47 -13.25
N VAL A 123 4.57 18.83 -12.08
CA VAL A 123 5.75 18.17 -11.49
C VAL A 123 6.18 16.95 -12.30
N PHE A 124 5.23 16.30 -12.97
CA PHE A 124 5.45 15.13 -13.83
C PHE A 124 5.57 15.50 -15.30
N LYS A 125 5.92 16.76 -15.62
CA LYS A 125 5.99 17.20 -17.00
C LYS A 125 7.03 16.36 -17.74
N ASP A 126 6.59 15.75 -18.84
CA ASP A 126 7.38 14.86 -19.69
C ASP A 126 7.99 13.66 -18.92
N CYS A 127 7.44 13.33 -17.74
CA CYS A 127 7.85 12.17 -16.97
C CYS A 127 7.07 10.92 -17.42
N GLU A 128 7.74 9.79 -17.33
CA GLU A 128 7.11 8.48 -17.38
C GLU A 128 6.82 8.01 -15.96
N ILE A 129 5.58 7.65 -15.65
CA ILE A 129 5.21 7.19 -14.31
C ILE A 129 5.63 5.74 -14.15
N GLY A 130 6.49 5.52 -13.15
CA GLY A 130 7.05 4.20 -12.87
C GLY A 130 6.42 3.50 -11.66
N LYS A 131 5.96 4.25 -10.65
CA LYS A 131 5.34 3.63 -9.48
C LYS A 131 4.31 4.54 -8.81
N VAL A 132 3.23 3.94 -8.32
CA VAL A 132 2.21 4.57 -7.49
C VAL A 132 1.90 3.63 -6.33
N TRP A 133 1.98 4.13 -5.10
CA TRP A 133 1.73 3.29 -3.92
C TRP A 133 1.14 4.08 -2.76
N ASP A 134 0.49 3.36 -1.86
CA ASP A 134 -0.04 3.86 -0.59
C ASP A 134 0.70 3.24 0.60
N GLU A 135 1.03 4.06 1.59
CA GLU A 135 1.54 3.61 2.89
C GLU A 135 0.66 4.17 4.01
N ASN A 136 -0.21 3.32 4.58
CA ASN A 136 -1.11 3.70 5.67
C ASN A 136 -1.90 5.00 5.39
N GLY A 137 -2.28 5.20 4.13
CA GLY A 137 -3.08 6.30 3.65
C GLY A 137 -2.32 7.45 3.00
N SER A 138 -0.99 7.52 3.14
CA SER A 138 -0.16 8.45 2.36
C SER A 138 0.05 7.89 0.97
N LEU A 139 -0.25 8.69 -0.05
CA LEU A 139 -0.19 8.31 -1.46
C LEU A 139 1.07 8.89 -2.10
N PHE A 140 1.84 8.05 -2.78
CA PHE A 140 3.09 8.45 -3.42
C PHE A 140 3.06 8.13 -4.92
N ILE A 141 3.72 9.00 -5.69
CA ILE A 141 3.91 8.81 -7.14
C ILE A 141 5.38 9.04 -7.47
N HIS A 142 5.96 8.07 -8.16
CA HIS A 142 7.30 8.10 -8.72
C HIS A 142 7.24 8.24 -10.24
N GLY A 143 8.05 9.16 -10.77
CA GLY A 143 8.21 9.37 -12.21
C GLY A 143 9.67 9.50 -12.63
N TYR A 144 9.97 9.05 -13.84
CA TYR A 144 11.27 9.18 -14.48
C TYR A 144 11.25 10.26 -15.54
N HIS A 145 12.33 11.03 -15.62
CA HIS A 145 12.62 11.90 -16.75
C HIS A 145 14.03 11.58 -17.25
N HIS A 146 14.34 11.81 -18.52
CA HIS A 146 15.64 11.43 -19.09
C HIS A 146 16.86 12.11 -18.41
N ASP A 147 16.63 13.15 -17.61
CA ASP A 147 17.66 13.83 -16.83
C ASP A 147 17.52 13.64 -15.30
N GLY A 148 16.61 12.78 -14.84
CA GLY A 148 16.22 12.75 -13.45
C GLY A 148 15.06 11.84 -13.04
N TRP A 149 14.57 12.08 -11.82
CA TRP A 149 13.40 11.41 -11.25
C TRP A 149 12.61 12.39 -10.40
N VAL A 150 11.36 12.05 -10.13
CA VAL A 150 10.42 12.78 -9.29
C VAL A 150 9.80 11.80 -8.29
N ASP A 151 9.84 12.12 -7.00
CA ASP A 151 9.09 11.42 -5.95
C ASP A 151 8.27 12.45 -5.18
N VAL A 152 6.95 12.26 -5.13
CA VAL A 152 6.08 13.15 -4.34
C VAL A 152 5.06 12.34 -3.54
N GLU A 153 4.78 12.81 -2.34
CA GLU A 153 3.53 12.52 -1.65
C GLU A 153 2.45 13.44 -2.22
N VAL A 154 1.28 12.88 -2.50
CA VAL A 154 0.12 13.58 -3.06
C VAL A 154 -0.98 13.60 -2.01
N ARG A 155 -1.57 14.78 -1.78
CA ARG A 155 -2.72 14.98 -0.89
C ARG A 155 -3.78 15.83 -1.56
N GLN A 156 -5.00 15.74 -1.04
CA GLN A 156 -6.13 16.53 -1.50
C GLN A 156 -6.61 17.45 -0.38
N LEU A 157 -6.91 18.70 -0.73
CA LEU A 157 -7.40 19.68 0.23
C LEU A 157 -8.85 19.38 0.64
N THR A 158 -9.17 19.69 1.89
CA THR A 158 -10.57 19.84 2.32
C THR A 158 -11.11 21.19 1.85
N ASP A 159 -12.42 21.40 1.93
CA ASP A 159 -13.03 22.71 1.65
C ASP A 159 -12.42 23.83 2.53
N ALA A 160 -12.07 23.51 3.79
CA ALA A 160 -11.36 24.46 4.65
C ALA A 160 -9.90 24.66 4.22
N GLY A 161 -9.27 23.64 3.66
CA GLY A 161 -7.95 23.72 3.04
C GLY A 161 -7.94 24.59 1.78
N GLU A 162 -8.99 24.50 0.95
CA GLU A 162 -9.22 25.39 -0.20
C GLU A 162 -9.31 26.86 0.24
N ASP A 163 -10.16 27.15 1.23
CA ASP A 163 -10.31 28.50 1.78
C ASP A 163 -8.98 29.03 2.35
N ALA A 164 -8.22 28.16 3.03
CA ALA A 164 -6.91 28.50 3.56
C ALA A 164 -5.89 28.79 2.46
N LEU A 165 -5.88 27.99 1.39
CA LEU A 165 -5.00 28.16 0.25
C LEU A 165 -5.32 29.45 -0.52
N ASP A 166 -6.60 29.76 -0.75
CA ASP A 166 -7.01 31.01 -1.41
C ASP A 166 -6.44 32.24 -0.67
N VAL A 167 -6.48 32.23 0.66
CA VAL A 167 -5.88 33.32 1.47
C VAL A 167 -4.36 33.39 1.29
N ILE A 168 -3.68 32.24 1.19
CA ILE A 168 -2.23 32.20 0.98
C ILE A 168 -1.86 32.69 -0.42
N GLU A 169 -2.60 32.28 -1.46
CA GLU A 169 -2.37 32.68 -2.85
C GLU A 169 -2.69 34.16 -3.10
N ASP A 170 -3.73 34.69 -2.43
CA ASP A 170 -4.09 36.12 -2.49
C ASP A 170 -3.18 37.02 -1.65
N ALA A 171 -2.29 36.46 -0.84
CA ALA A 171 -1.41 37.24 0.04
C ALA A 171 -0.46 38.13 -0.78
N TRP A 172 -0.54 39.45 -0.55
CA TRP A 172 0.36 40.39 -1.21
C TRP A 172 1.71 40.45 -0.51
N TYR A 173 2.80 40.47 -1.29
CA TYR A 173 4.16 40.51 -0.74
C TYR A 173 4.36 41.72 0.19
N GLY A 174 4.70 41.43 1.44
CA GLY A 174 4.94 42.41 2.49
C GLY A 174 3.68 42.90 3.21
N GLU A 175 2.51 42.34 2.93
CA GLU A 175 1.28 42.58 3.68
C GLU A 175 0.95 41.37 4.58
N PRO A 176 0.72 41.59 5.88
CA PRO A 176 0.33 40.50 6.77
C PRO A 176 -1.02 39.88 6.36
N PHE A 177 -1.12 38.57 6.52
CA PHE A 177 -2.33 37.79 6.26
C PHE A 177 -2.56 36.79 7.39
N THR A 178 -3.75 36.18 7.47
CA THR A 178 -4.12 35.28 8.56
C THR A 178 -4.78 34.03 8.02
N VAL A 179 -4.24 32.87 8.38
CA VAL A 179 -4.78 31.55 8.04
C VAL A 179 -5.00 30.81 9.36
N ASN A 180 -6.21 30.28 9.59
CA ASN A 180 -6.57 29.54 10.81
C ASN A 180 -6.09 30.19 12.12
N ASP A 181 -6.47 31.45 12.32
CA ASP A 181 -6.13 32.26 13.51
C ASP A 181 -4.62 32.52 13.72
N LYS A 182 -3.76 32.15 12.77
CA LYS A 182 -2.32 32.43 12.78
C LYS A 182 -1.99 33.56 11.80
N GLU A 183 -1.36 34.61 12.31
CA GLU A 183 -0.90 35.75 11.51
C GLU A 183 0.49 35.46 10.92
N TYR A 184 0.65 35.79 9.64
CA TYR A 184 1.89 35.72 8.86
C TYR A 184 2.24 37.13 8.39
N ASP A 185 3.52 37.48 8.36
CA ASP A 185 3.95 38.87 8.12
C ASP A 185 4.01 39.29 6.64
N GLY A 186 3.67 38.38 5.72
CA GLY A 186 3.69 38.63 4.27
C GLY A 186 5.06 38.50 3.62
N SER A 187 6.11 38.12 4.36
CA SER A 187 7.41 37.77 3.79
C SER A 187 7.37 36.43 3.05
N LEU A 188 8.31 36.21 2.12
CA LEU A 188 8.44 34.92 1.42
C LEU A 188 8.60 33.74 2.39
N GLU A 189 9.34 33.93 3.49
CA GLU A 189 9.50 32.91 4.53
C GLU A 189 8.16 32.60 5.23
N SER A 190 7.36 33.62 5.51
CA SER A 190 6.03 33.43 6.10
C SER A 190 5.05 32.74 5.16
N VAL A 191 5.09 33.02 3.85
CA VAL A 191 4.27 32.33 2.84
C VAL A 191 4.66 30.84 2.75
N ASN A 192 5.96 30.54 2.70
CA ASN A 192 6.44 29.16 2.72
C ASN A 192 6.06 28.42 4.01
N THR A 193 6.07 29.15 5.13
CA THR A 193 5.62 28.61 6.43
C THR A 193 4.12 28.35 6.41
N ALA A 194 3.29 29.25 5.86
CA ALA A 194 1.86 29.06 5.72
C ALA A 194 1.51 27.84 4.86
N MET A 195 2.20 27.65 3.73
CA MET A 195 2.05 26.45 2.90
C MET A 195 2.46 25.18 3.65
N SER A 196 3.53 25.23 4.45
CA SER A 196 3.95 24.10 5.27
C SER A 196 2.94 23.79 6.38
N ASP A 197 2.35 24.82 7.00
CA ASP A 197 1.31 24.65 8.01
C ASP A 197 0.02 24.08 7.38
N LEU A 198 -0.34 24.49 6.16
CA LEU A 198 -1.43 23.92 5.37
C LEU A 198 -1.22 22.41 5.17
N TRP A 199 -0.05 22.01 4.66
CA TRP A 199 0.29 20.60 4.42
C TRP A 199 0.27 19.75 5.70
N ASN A 200 0.80 20.28 6.81
CA ASN A 200 0.94 19.53 8.05
C ASN A 200 -0.34 19.49 8.90
N ASN A 201 -1.39 20.21 8.50
CA ASN A 201 -2.67 20.21 9.22
C ASN A 201 -3.63 19.19 8.61
N PRO A 202 -3.92 18.06 9.28
CA PRO A 202 -4.80 17.02 8.75
C PRO A 202 -6.25 17.46 8.58
N ASP A 203 -6.70 18.52 9.26
CA ASP A 203 -8.05 19.08 9.06
C ASP A 203 -8.16 19.86 7.73
N LEU A 204 -7.02 20.27 7.15
CA LEU A 204 -6.96 21.02 5.88
C LEU A 204 -6.43 20.16 4.73
N CYS A 205 -5.45 19.31 5.01
CA CYS A 205 -4.72 18.50 4.03
C CYS A 205 -4.50 17.08 4.58
N PRO A 206 -5.57 16.27 4.68
CA PRO A 206 -5.48 14.90 5.16
C PRO A 206 -4.76 14.00 4.15
N SER A 207 -4.21 12.89 4.65
CA SER A 207 -3.75 11.79 3.79
C SER A 207 -4.94 11.20 3.00
N PRO A 208 -4.80 10.94 1.67
CA PRO A 208 -5.93 10.54 0.82
C PRO A 208 -6.59 9.22 1.17
N ARG A 209 -5.85 8.29 1.80
CA ARG A 209 -6.36 6.94 2.14
C ARG A 209 -6.92 6.18 0.93
N TYR A 210 -6.27 6.33 -0.23
CA TYR A 210 -6.77 5.79 -1.50
C TYR A 210 -7.03 4.28 -1.43
N MET A 211 -6.04 3.50 -0.97
CA MET A 211 -6.19 2.03 -0.91
C MET A 211 -7.23 1.57 0.12
N GLU A 212 -7.33 2.28 1.26
CA GLU A 212 -8.34 2.02 2.28
C GLU A 212 -9.75 2.31 1.75
N LEU A 213 -9.96 3.51 1.20
CA LEU A 213 -11.29 4.00 0.85
C LEU A 213 -11.80 3.42 -0.47
N ALA A 214 -10.96 3.38 -1.50
CA ALA A 214 -11.36 2.91 -2.82
C ALA A 214 -11.45 1.37 -2.90
N PHE A 215 -10.59 0.66 -2.17
CA PHE A 215 -10.46 -0.81 -2.31
C PHE A 215 -10.69 -1.59 -1.01
N GLY A 216 -10.94 -0.92 0.11
CA GLY A 216 -11.22 -1.59 1.39
C GLY A 216 -9.99 -2.23 2.04
N CYS A 217 -8.78 -1.80 1.69
CA CYS A 217 -7.57 -2.25 2.38
C CYS A 217 -7.60 -1.83 3.87
N PRO A 218 -6.90 -2.54 4.76
CA PRO A 218 -6.75 -2.10 6.14
C PRO A 218 -6.16 -0.67 6.22
N ALA A 219 -6.64 0.14 7.15
CA ALA A 219 -6.12 1.49 7.37
C ALA A 219 -4.62 1.47 7.72
N GLU A 220 -4.20 0.50 8.54
CA GLU A 220 -2.81 0.28 8.93
C GLU A 220 -2.38 -1.16 8.64
N GLU A 221 -1.25 -1.30 7.95
CA GLU A 221 -0.56 -2.57 7.72
C GLU A 221 0.95 -2.31 7.70
N TYR A 222 1.72 -3.26 8.22
CA TYR A 222 3.16 -3.12 8.37
C TYR A 222 3.86 -4.35 7.80
N GLU A 223 5.06 -4.15 7.29
CA GLU A 223 5.90 -5.25 6.86
C GLU A 223 6.14 -6.25 7.98
N ALA A 224 6.11 -7.53 7.64
CA ALA A 224 6.55 -8.56 8.57
C ALA A 224 8.03 -8.31 8.91
N PRO A 225 8.44 -8.45 10.19
CA PRO A 225 9.85 -8.33 10.52
C PRO A 225 10.65 -9.34 9.69
N VAL A 226 11.72 -8.89 9.06
CA VAL A 226 12.64 -9.77 8.34
C VAL A 226 13.31 -10.66 9.39
N ILE A 227 12.82 -11.88 9.53
CA ILE A 227 13.43 -12.92 10.36
C ILE A 227 14.57 -13.51 9.54
N ASP A 228 15.74 -13.73 10.16
CA ASP A 228 16.83 -14.48 9.52
C ASP A 228 16.27 -15.84 9.02
N PRO A 229 16.41 -16.21 7.74
CA PRO A 229 15.92 -17.51 7.23
C PRO A 229 16.46 -18.72 8.01
N LEU A 230 17.65 -18.61 8.60
CA LEU A 230 18.20 -19.63 9.48
C LEU A 230 17.46 -19.69 10.83
N LEU A 231 16.94 -18.56 11.29
CA LEU A 231 16.13 -18.45 12.50
C LEU A 231 14.71 -19.00 12.30
N GLU A 232 14.14 -18.91 11.10
CA GLU A 232 12.83 -19.51 10.79
C GLU A 232 12.83 -21.05 10.91
N THR A 233 13.95 -21.67 10.54
CA THR A 233 14.13 -23.13 10.54
C THR A 233 14.73 -23.68 11.83
N ALA A 234 15.27 -22.82 12.70
CA ALA A 234 15.84 -23.21 13.98
C ALA A 234 14.76 -23.70 14.95
N GLU A 235 15.03 -24.82 15.62
CA GLU A 235 14.17 -25.35 16.67
C GLU A 235 14.61 -24.87 18.05
N PHE A 236 13.70 -24.26 18.80
CA PHE A 236 13.97 -23.77 20.14
C PHE A 236 13.19 -24.56 21.17
N THR A 237 13.83 -24.79 22.32
CA THR A 237 13.14 -25.32 23.51
C THR A 237 12.36 -24.21 24.21
N SER A 238 11.26 -24.56 24.87
CA SER A 238 10.52 -23.60 25.73
C SER A 238 11.44 -22.94 26.75
N PHE A 239 12.38 -23.71 27.31
CA PHE A 239 13.34 -23.19 28.28
C PHE A 239 14.26 -22.13 27.67
N ALA A 240 14.83 -22.38 26.48
CA ALA A 240 15.70 -21.41 25.81
C ALA A 240 14.98 -20.09 25.53
N ILE A 241 13.74 -20.15 25.03
CA ILE A 241 12.91 -18.96 24.76
C ILE A 241 12.61 -18.21 26.07
N MET A 242 12.20 -18.92 27.12
CA MET A 242 11.78 -18.30 28.38
C MET A 242 12.95 -17.75 29.20
N SER A 243 14.14 -18.35 29.09
CA SER A 243 15.37 -17.91 29.76
C SER A 243 16.13 -16.82 29.02
N ALA A 244 15.85 -16.57 27.73
CA ALA A 244 16.48 -15.50 26.99
C ALA A 244 16.04 -14.13 27.51
N GLU A 245 17.00 -13.22 27.73
CA GLU A 245 16.74 -11.86 28.20
C GLU A 245 17.28 -10.85 27.20
N VAL A 246 16.46 -9.85 26.86
CA VAL A 246 16.89 -8.71 26.06
C VAL A 246 17.64 -7.76 26.99
N ALA A 247 18.93 -7.53 26.73
CA ALA A 247 19.71 -6.60 27.52
C ALA A 247 19.13 -5.17 27.44
N PRO A 248 19.24 -4.34 28.50
CA PRO A 248 18.73 -2.97 28.46
C PRO A 248 19.31 -2.18 27.27
N GLY A 249 18.44 -1.70 26.38
CA GLY A 249 18.82 -0.96 25.17
C GLY A 249 19.19 -1.81 23.96
N ALA A 250 19.10 -3.14 24.03
CA ALA A 250 19.32 -4.04 22.91
C ALA A 250 18.03 -4.24 22.08
N ALA A 251 18.19 -4.45 20.77
CA ALA A 251 17.09 -4.73 19.85
C ALA A 251 16.79 -6.24 19.68
N SER A 252 17.70 -7.10 20.13
CA SER A 252 17.62 -8.57 20.05
C SER A 252 18.14 -9.21 21.34
N ALA A 253 17.90 -10.51 21.48
CA ALA A 253 18.56 -11.36 22.46
C ALA A 253 19.10 -12.62 21.80
N THR A 254 20.22 -13.12 22.31
CA THR A 254 20.77 -14.41 21.89
C THR A 254 19.92 -15.55 22.46
N VAL A 255 19.38 -16.40 21.60
CA VAL A 255 18.65 -17.62 21.96
C VAL A 255 19.38 -18.81 21.34
N HIS A 256 19.66 -19.83 22.14
CA HIS A 256 20.27 -21.06 21.63
C HIS A 256 19.20 -22.04 21.14
N ASP A 257 19.40 -22.59 19.95
CA ASP A 257 18.56 -23.67 19.42
C ASP A 257 18.81 -25.00 20.17
N VAL A 258 18.11 -26.06 19.78
CA VAL A 258 18.29 -27.42 20.32
C VAL A 258 19.70 -27.99 20.14
N ALA A 259 20.45 -27.54 19.13
CA ALA A 259 21.83 -27.92 18.88
C ALA A 259 22.85 -27.06 19.64
N GLY A 260 22.39 -26.03 20.35
CA GLY A 260 23.23 -25.07 21.08
C GLY A 260 23.78 -23.94 20.21
N VAL A 261 23.34 -23.82 18.95
CA VAL A 261 23.73 -22.74 18.03
C VAL A 261 23.05 -21.44 18.49
N PRO A 262 23.81 -20.34 18.69
CA PRO A 262 23.24 -19.06 19.09
C PRO A 262 22.59 -18.36 17.89
N TYR A 263 21.37 -17.86 18.09
CA TYR A 263 20.65 -17.02 17.15
C TYR A 263 20.32 -15.68 17.78
N GLU A 264 20.46 -14.59 17.01
CA GLU A 264 19.97 -13.28 17.42
C GLU A 264 18.49 -13.16 17.10
N VAL A 265 17.66 -13.19 18.13
CA VAL A 265 16.20 -13.11 18.00
C VAL A 265 15.74 -11.68 18.33
N PRO A 266 15.06 -10.98 17.40
CA PRO A 266 14.51 -9.65 17.66
C PRO A 266 13.61 -9.63 18.91
N ALA A 267 13.65 -8.54 19.68
CA ALA A 267 12.98 -8.45 20.97
C ALA A 267 11.44 -8.61 20.88
N ASP A 268 10.84 -8.09 19.82
CA ASP A 268 9.41 -8.23 19.50
C ASP A 268 9.05 -9.68 19.15
N VAL A 269 9.86 -10.33 18.31
CA VAL A 269 9.73 -11.77 17.98
C VAL A 269 9.86 -12.62 19.25
N LEU A 270 10.87 -12.35 20.09
CA LEU A 270 11.08 -13.08 21.35
C LEU A 270 9.92 -12.89 22.33
N ASN A 271 9.34 -11.68 22.41
CA ASN A 271 8.17 -11.45 23.25
C ASN A 271 6.94 -12.25 22.75
N GLY A 272 6.69 -12.25 21.44
CA GLY A 272 5.63 -13.07 20.83
C GLY A 272 5.84 -14.57 21.09
N LEU A 273 7.08 -15.05 20.95
CA LEU A 273 7.44 -16.44 21.25
C LEU A 273 7.22 -16.80 22.73
N LYS A 274 7.60 -15.92 23.67
CA LYS A 274 7.36 -16.13 25.11
C LYS A 274 5.88 -16.22 25.43
N ASP A 275 5.06 -15.39 24.79
CA ASP A 275 3.61 -15.45 24.98
C ASP A 275 3.03 -16.74 24.39
N ALA A 276 3.47 -17.16 23.21
CA ALA A 276 3.09 -18.44 22.62
C ALA A 276 3.49 -19.64 23.50
N VAL A 277 4.69 -19.65 24.08
CA VAL A 277 5.15 -20.67 25.03
C VAL A 277 4.25 -20.70 26.27
N ARG A 278 3.96 -19.56 26.88
CA ARG A 278 3.07 -19.47 28.06
C ARG A 278 1.66 -19.95 27.77
N ILE A 279 1.14 -19.66 26.58
CA ILE A 279 -0.18 -20.09 26.13
C ILE A 279 -0.20 -21.60 25.92
N SER A 280 0.82 -22.14 25.25
CA SER A 280 0.99 -23.58 25.02
C SER A 280 1.11 -24.37 26.34
N ASP A 281 1.91 -23.88 27.29
CA ASP A 281 2.06 -24.48 28.63
C ASP A 281 0.75 -24.49 29.43
N ARG A 282 -0.13 -23.51 29.21
CA ARG A 282 -1.46 -23.45 29.84
C ARG A 282 -2.48 -24.38 29.19
N ALA A 283 -2.32 -24.71 27.91
CA ALA A 283 -3.25 -25.53 27.14
C ALA A 283 -3.00 -27.05 27.29
N ALA A 284 -1.80 -27.47 27.69
CA ALA A 284 -1.41 -28.88 27.70
C ALA A 284 -1.71 -29.61 29.02
N THR A 285 -2.82 -30.37 29.06
CA THR A 285 -2.83 -31.66 29.77
C THR A 285 -2.23 -32.74 28.87
N THR A 286 -0.98 -33.14 29.16
CA THR A 286 -0.39 -34.46 28.79
C THR A 286 0.43 -34.60 27.49
N THR A 287 1.00 -33.53 26.91
CA THR A 287 2.22 -33.66 26.06
C THR A 287 3.11 -32.42 26.19
N LEU A 288 4.28 -32.56 26.81
CA LEU A 288 5.33 -31.54 26.83
C LEU A 288 6.04 -31.57 25.47
N PHE A 289 5.93 -30.50 24.68
CA PHE A 289 6.78 -30.33 23.49
C PHE A 289 8.18 -29.93 23.95
N THR A 290 9.20 -30.64 23.47
CA THR A 290 10.59 -30.39 23.86
C THR A 290 11.22 -29.27 23.04
N SER A 291 10.79 -29.09 21.79
CA SER A 291 11.25 -28.03 20.86
C SER A 291 10.24 -27.77 19.73
N LEU A 292 10.23 -26.53 19.20
CA LEU A 292 9.46 -26.10 18.02
C LEU A 292 10.22 -24.98 17.26
N THR A 293 9.95 -24.83 15.97
CA THR A 293 10.36 -23.66 15.18
C THR A 293 9.52 -22.42 15.52
N ILE A 294 9.95 -21.23 15.08
CA ILE A 294 9.17 -19.99 15.28
C ILE A 294 7.76 -20.12 14.69
N ALA A 295 7.64 -20.63 13.47
CA ALA A 295 6.35 -20.89 12.83
C ALA A 295 5.51 -21.90 13.63
N GLY A 296 6.15 -22.94 14.18
CA GLY A 296 5.50 -23.93 15.04
C GLY A 296 4.95 -23.33 16.34
N TRP A 297 5.69 -22.40 16.97
CA TRP A 297 5.23 -21.66 18.14
C TRP A 297 4.05 -20.75 17.82
N ALA A 298 4.13 -19.98 16.73
CA ALA A 298 3.06 -19.09 16.29
C ALA A 298 1.75 -19.87 15.99
N GLN A 299 1.85 -20.98 15.24
CA GLN A 299 0.70 -21.83 14.92
C GLN A 299 0.05 -22.43 16.18
N LYS A 300 0.84 -22.81 17.20
CA LYS A 300 0.29 -23.37 18.45
C LYS A 300 -0.34 -22.33 19.36
N GLY A 301 0.23 -21.13 19.42
CA GLY A 301 -0.43 -19.98 20.04
C GLY A 301 -1.82 -19.76 19.43
N ASP A 302 -1.89 -19.78 18.10
CA ASP A 302 -3.12 -19.61 17.33
C ASP A 302 -4.12 -20.77 17.47
N GLU A 303 -3.68 -22.04 17.50
CA GLU A 303 -4.58 -23.19 17.68
C GLU A 303 -5.32 -23.15 19.02
N SER A 304 -4.73 -22.59 20.08
CA SER A 304 -5.41 -22.37 21.36
C SER A 304 -6.39 -21.20 21.33
N ALA A 305 -6.24 -20.28 20.37
CA ALA A 305 -7.06 -19.08 20.18
C ALA A 305 -8.20 -19.28 19.17
N LYS A 306 -8.26 -20.41 18.45
CA LYS A 306 -9.29 -20.69 17.44
C LYS A 306 -10.61 -21.18 18.04
N ALA A 307 -11.50 -20.23 18.33
CA ALA A 307 -12.79 -20.23 17.64
C ALA A 307 -12.53 -19.63 16.24
N SER A 308 -12.63 -20.46 15.21
CA SER A 308 -12.09 -20.25 13.85
C SER A 308 -12.59 -19.00 13.10
N PRO A 309 -11.76 -18.45 12.19
CA PRO A 309 -12.22 -17.88 10.94
C PRO A 309 -11.75 -18.71 9.72
N VAL A 310 -12.63 -18.69 8.71
CA VAL A 310 -12.47 -19.31 7.38
C VAL A 310 -11.64 -18.38 6.49
N SER A 311 -10.79 -18.96 5.64
CA SER A 311 -9.91 -18.24 4.70
C SER A 311 -10.68 -17.36 3.69
N LEU A 312 -10.34 -16.07 3.64
CA LEU A 312 -10.92 -15.03 2.78
C LEU A 312 -10.78 -15.32 1.27
N LYS A 313 -9.82 -16.14 0.84
CA LYS A 313 -9.67 -16.51 -0.58
C LYS A 313 -10.76 -17.48 -1.07
N ALA A 314 -11.36 -18.28 -0.18
CA ALA A 314 -12.49 -19.15 -0.53
C ALA A 314 -13.81 -18.36 -0.58
N ALA A 315 -13.99 -17.41 0.33
CA ALA A 315 -15.22 -16.61 0.44
C ALA A 315 -15.39 -15.61 -0.73
N ALA A 316 -14.29 -15.01 -1.23
CA ALA A 316 -14.34 -14.09 -2.36
C ALA A 316 -14.68 -14.80 -3.69
N LYS A 317 -14.23 -16.06 -3.84
CA LYS A 317 -14.54 -16.88 -5.02
C LYS A 317 -15.99 -17.39 -5.00
N GLU A 318 -16.47 -17.90 -3.85
CA GLU A 318 -17.87 -18.32 -3.70
C GLU A 318 -18.86 -17.15 -3.84
N ALA A 319 -18.49 -15.94 -3.40
CA ALA A 319 -19.32 -14.75 -3.54
C ALA A 319 -19.44 -14.27 -5.01
N ARG A 320 -18.36 -14.39 -5.80
CA ARG A 320 -18.38 -14.10 -7.25
C ARG A 320 -19.22 -15.14 -8.01
N GLU A 321 -19.00 -16.43 -7.75
CA GLU A 321 -19.76 -17.52 -8.40
C GLU A 321 -21.25 -17.49 -8.02
N SER A 322 -21.59 -17.08 -6.80
CA SER A 322 -22.99 -16.95 -6.36
C SER A 322 -23.72 -15.74 -6.96
N SER A 323 -23.02 -14.62 -7.20
CA SER A 323 -23.61 -13.42 -7.83
C SER A 323 -23.88 -13.64 -9.32
N GLU A 324 -23.01 -14.34 -10.04
CA GLU A 324 -23.25 -14.71 -11.45
C GLU A 324 -24.43 -15.67 -11.59
N ALA A 325 -24.57 -16.65 -10.69
CA ALA A 325 -25.70 -17.57 -10.67
C ALA A 325 -27.06 -16.90 -10.28
N LEU A 326 -27.02 -15.78 -9.55
CA LEU A 326 -28.21 -14.99 -9.20
C LEU A 326 -28.66 -14.06 -10.33
N ALA A 327 -27.73 -13.54 -11.14
CA ALA A 327 -28.03 -12.73 -12.31
C ALA A 327 -28.72 -13.53 -13.42
N ASP A 328 -28.34 -14.79 -13.61
CA ASP A 328 -28.96 -15.69 -14.58
C ASP A 328 -30.37 -16.18 -14.17
N ASN A 329 -30.70 -16.12 -12.87
CA ASN A 329 -32.01 -16.53 -12.35
C ASN A 329 -33.08 -15.44 -12.39
N ALA A 330 -32.73 -14.19 -12.76
CA ALA A 330 -33.69 -13.10 -12.91
C ALA A 330 -34.55 -13.20 -14.19
N GLY A 331 -34.35 -14.25 -15.00
CA GLY A 331 -35.01 -14.47 -16.29
C GLY A 331 -36.27 -15.37 -16.30
N HIS A 332 -36.79 -15.86 -15.16
CA HIS A 332 -37.95 -16.77 -15.17
C HIS A 332 -39.19 -16.26 -14.39
N GLU A 333 -40.10 -15.63 -15.14
CA GLU A 333 -41.57 -15.65 -15.09
C GLU A 333 -42.32 -15.87 -13.75
N ASN A 334 -42.86 -14.78 -13.23
CA ASN A 334 -44.26 -14.54 -12.81
C ASN A 334 -45.22 -15.75 -12.66
N ILE A 335 -45.51 -16.20 -11.42
CA ILE A 335 -46.75 -16.95 -11.09
C ILE A 335 -47.30 -16.53 -9.71
N GLY A 336 -48.48 -15.92 -9.69
CA GLY A 336 -49.48 -16.15 -8.64
C GLY A 336 -49.75 -15.03 -7.63
N GLN A 337 -50.25 -13.87 -8.07
CA GLN A 337 -51.10 -13.03 -7.23
C GLN A 337 -52.57 -13.39 -7.48
N ASP A 338 -53.08 -14.36 -6.73
CA ASP A 338 -54.51 -14.53 -6.48
C ASP A 338 -54.71 -15.36 -5.21
N ALA A 339 -54.96 -14.70 -4.08
CA ALA A 339 -55.72 -15.24 -2.95
C ALA A 339 -55.92 -14.21 -1.81
N ARG A 340 -57.17 -13.73 -1.74
CA ARG A 340 -57.94 -13.15 -0.60
C ARG A 340 -57.80 -11.67 -0.28
#